data_AF-A0A3A1QL51-F1
#
_entry.id   AF-A0A3A1QL51-F1
#
_cell.length_a   1.000
_cell.length_b   1.000
_cell.length_c   1.000
_cell.angle_alpha   90.00
_cell.angle_beta   90.00
_cell.angle_gamma   90.00
#
_symmetry.space_group_name_H-M   'P 1'
#
loop_
_entity.id
_entity.type
_entity.pdbx_description
1 polymer ?
#
loop_
_entity_poly.entity_id
_entity_poly.type
_entity_poly.pdbx_seq_one_letter_code
_entity_poly.pdbx_strand_id
1 'polypeptide(L)'
;FLTHKRVRNHDIQPQYYVKNTHPAIISEETFEAVQQEMKRRSLMMRDPDKKYRQHFSGHSPFSNQYFCGECGRPVIRRRMTSSRKGEKYYISA
;
A
#
# COMPACT_ATOMS: atom_id res chain seq x y z
N PHE A 1 14.82 -4.24 38.76
CA PHE A 1 13.53 -3.64 38.39
C PHE A 1 13.18 -4.06 36.96
N LEU A 2 12.01 -4.66 36.72
CA LEU A 2 11.53 -4.90 35.35
C LEU A 2 11.17 -3.54 34.72
N THR A 3 11.78 -3.22 33.59
CA THR A 3 11.66 -1.92 32.91
C THR A 3 10.37 -1.79 32.09
N HIS A 4 9.51 -2.81 32.06
CA HIS A 4 8.23 -2.89 31.30
C HIS A 4 8.29 -2.30 29.89
N LYS A 5 9.44 -2.38 29.23
CA LYS A 5 9.62 -1.80 27.91
C LYS A 5 8.94 -2.68 26.88
N ARG A 6 7.83 -2.21 26.33
CA ARG A 6 7.14 -2.86 25.21
C ARG A 6 7.95 -2.68 23.94
N VAL A 7 8.55 -3.77 23.46
CA VAL A 7 9.25 -3.84 22.17
C VAL A 7 8.53 -4.84 21.28
N ARG A 8 8.56 -4.63 19.95
CA ARG A 8 8.08 -5.66 19.02
C ARG A 8 8.98 -6.89 19.11
N ASN A 9 8.36 -8.06 19.09
CA ASN A 9 9.09 -9.33 19.09
C ASN A 9 9.67 -9.58 17.69
N HIS A 10 10.91 -9.15 17.48
CA HIS A 10 11.73 -9.50 16.32
C HIS A 10 12.53 -10.76 16.67
N ASP A 11 11.85 -11.91 16.71
CA ASP A 11 12.45 -13.24 16.97
C ASP A 11 13.10 -13.44 18.35
N ILE A 12 12.77 -12.60 19.32
CA ILE A 12 13.21 -12.72 20.72
C ILE A 12 12.51 -13.91 21.40
N GLN A 13 11.27 -14.20 21.00
CA GLN A 13 10.49 -15.34 21.47
C GLN A 13 9.73 -16.02 20.33
N PRO A 14 9.39 -17.32 20.46
CA PRO A 14 8.53 -18.01 19.49
C PRO A 14 7.18 -17.31 19.32
N GLN A 15 6.73 -17.20 18.08
CA GLN A 15 5.41 -16.66 17.72
C GLN A 15 4.55 -17.79 17.15
N TYR A 16 3.30 -17.90 17.64
CA TYR A 16 2.36 -18.92 17.21
C TYR A 16 1.11 -18.27 16.60
N TYR A 17 0.65 -18.80 15.47
CA TYR A 17 -0.61 -18.40 14.87
C TYR A 17 -1.70 -19.40 15.24
N VAL A 18 -2.66 -18.97 16.07
CA VAL A 18 -3.78 -19.80 16.52
C VAL A 18 -5.03 -19.43 15.73
N LYS A 19 -5.70 -20.43 15.15
CA LYS A 19 -6.96 -20.27 14.41
C LYS A 19 -8.15 -20.60 15.31
N ASN A 20 -9.31 -19.97 15.03
CA ASN A 20 -10.62 -20.33 15.58
C ASN A 20 -10.79 -20.23 17.11
N THR A 21 -10.07 -19.30 17.78
CA THR A 21 -10.23 -19.09 19.23
C THR A 21 -11.55 -18.38 19.59
N HIS A 22 -12.11 -17.62 18.65
CA HIS A 22 -13.39 -16.93 18.81
C HIS A 22 -14.23 -17.12 17.54
N PRO A 23 -15.57 -16.98 17.62
CA PRO A 23 -16.41 -16.97 16.42
C PRO A 23 -15.92 -15.89 15.45
N ALA A 24 -15.85 -16.25 14.16
CA ALA A 24 -15.35 -15.35 13.14
C ALA A 24 -16.36 -14.21 12.89
N ILE A 25 -15.86 -12.97 12.76
CA ILE A 25 -16.69 -11.79 12.44
C ILE A 25 -17.14 -11.83 10.97
N ILE A 26 -16.30 -12.37 10.10
CA ILE A 26 -16.54 -12.55 8.66
C ILE A 26 -16.17 -13.99 8.29
N SER A 27 -16.77 -14.52 7.22
CA SER A 27 -16.41 -15.86 6.73
C SER A 27 -14.96 -15.93 6.25
N GLU A 28 -14.35 -17.11 6.40
CA GLU A 28 -12.97 -17.36 5.92
C GLU A 28 -12.88 -17.11 4.41
N GLU A 29 -13.87 -17.56 3.64
CA GLU A 29 -13.98 -17.30 2.20
C GLU A 29 -13.93 -15.80 1.86
N THR A 30 -14.70 -14.97 2.56
CA THR A 30 -14.71 -13.51 2.34
C THR A 30 -13.34 -12.92 2.68
N PHE A 31 -12.74 -13.36 3.78
CA PHE A 31 -11.42 -12.90 4.18
C PHE A 31 -10.37 -13.26 3.13
N GLU A 32 -10.34 -14.50 2.66
CA GLU A 32 -9.41 -14.97 1.64
C GLU A 32 -9.59 -14.24 0.31
N ALA A 33 -10.82 -14.03 -0.13
CA ALA A 33 -11.12 -13.25 -1.33
C ALA A 33 -10.57 -11.82 -1.23
N VAL A 34 -10.74 -11.16 -0.08
CA VAL A 34 -10.17 -9.82 0.16
C VAL A 34 -8.64 -9.86 0.16
N GLN A 35 -8.01 -10.86 0.79
CA GLN A 35 -6.55 -11.00 0.76
C GLN A 35 -6.02 -11.19 -0.66
N GLN A 36 -6.69 -11.98 -1.49
CA GLN A 36 -6.35 -12.17 -2.90
C GLN A 36 -6.51 -10.86 -3.69
N GLU A 37 -7.59 -10.11 -3.46
CA GLU A 37 -7.82 -8.81 -4.10
C GLU A 37 -6.75 -7.78 -3.69
N MET A 38 -6.34 -7.76 -2.42
CA MET A 38 -5.25 -6.91 -1.94
C MET A 38 -3.92 -7.27 -2.63
N LYS A 39 -3.60 -8.57 -2.77
CA LYS A 39 -2.42 -9.04 -3.50
C LYS A 39 -2.49 -8.65 -4.98
N ARG A 40 -3.62 -8.89 -5.65
CA ARG A 40 -3.85 -8.50 -7.05
C ARG A 40 -3.61 -7.01 -7.25
N ARG A 41 -4.16 -6.15 -6.38
CA ARG A 41 -3.94 -4.69 -6.41
C ARG A 41 -2.48 -4.31 -6.23
N SER A 42 -1.74 -5.01 -5.36
CA SER A 42 -0.31 -4.78 -5.17
C SER A 42 0.53 -5.20 -6.38
N LEU A 43 0.09 -6.20 -7.14
CA LEU A 43 0.79 -6.72 -8.31
C LEU A 43 0.46 -5.95 -9.59
N MET A 44 -0.68 -5.27 -9.66
CA MET A 44 -1.05 -4.37 -10.78
C MET A 44 -0.16 -3.13 -10.91
N MET A 45 0.83 -2.97 -10.02
CA MET A 45 1.78 -1.86 -10.03
C MET A 45 2.71 -2.00 -11.22
N ARG A 46 2.59 -1.12 -12.22
CA ARG A 46 3.59 -0.96 -13.28
C ARG A 46 4.75 -0.09 -12.77
N ASP A 47 5.37 -0.53 -11.68
CA ASP A 47 6.52 0.13 -11.06
C ASP A 47 7.70 -0.85 -11.01
N PRO A 48 8.59 -0.81 -12.02
CA PRO A 48 9.78 -1.66 -12.08
C PRO A 48 10.69 -1.50 -10.85
N ASP A 49 10.68 -0.31 -10.25
CA ASP A 49 11.63 0.08 -9.20
C ASP A 49 11.01 0.00 -7.78
N LYS A 50 9.71 -0.29 -7.66
CA LYS A 50 8.91 -0.20 -6.43
C LYS A 50 9.06 1.14 -5.69
N LYS A 51 9.49 2.19 -6.39
CA LYS A 51 9.86 3.48 -5.82
C LYS A 51 8.64 4.35 -5.52
N TYR A 52 7.54 4.13 -6.22
CA TYR A 52 6.32 4.92 -6.14
C TYR A 52 5.10 4.03 -5.94
N ARG A 53 4.41 4.25 -4.83
CA ARG A 53 3.13 3.58 -4.54
C ARG A 53 2.08 4.05 -5.55
N GLN A 54 1.68 3.21 -6.50
CA GLN A 54 0.57 3.59 -7.38
C GLN A 54 -0.72 3.60 -6.56
N HIS A 55 -1.51 4.64 -6.75
CA HIS A 55 -2.78 4.78 -6.05
C HIS A 55 -3.80 3.81 -6.65
N PHE A 56 -4.75 3.34 -5.84
CA PHE A 56 -5.86 2.52 -6.31
C PHE A 56 -6.64 3.21 -7.45
N SER A 57 -7.19 2.41 -8.36
CA SER A 57 -8.13 2.86 -9.38
C SER A 57 -9.35 3.51 -8.73
N GLY A 58 -9.47 4.83 -8.78
CA GLY A 58 -10.61 5.56 -8.22
C GLY A 58 -10.24 6.81 -7.41
N HIS A 59 -8.96 7.05 -7.10
CA HIS A 59 -8.57 8.33 -6.49
C HIS A 59 -8.74 9.52 -7.45
N SER A 60 -8.71 9.28 -8.76
CA SER A 60 -8.86 10.29 -9.81
C SER A 60 -9.45 9.62 -11.05
N PRO A 61 -10.21 10.33 -11.92
CA PRO A 61 -10.81 9.72 -13.12
C PRO A 61 -9.85 8.91 -13.99
N PHE A 62 -8.58 9.33 -14.05
CA PHE A 62 -7.54 8.71 -14.88
C PHE A 62 -6.48 7.93 -14.09
N SER A 63 -6.73 7.56 -12.83
CA SER A 63 -5.78 6.78 -12.03
C SER A 63 -5.54 5.39 -12.64
N ASN A 64 -4.26 5.03 -12.87
CA ASN A 64 -3.81 3.77 -13.48
C ASN A 64 -4.36 3.47 -14.88
N GLN A 65 -4.78 4.50 -15.63
CA GLN A 65 -5.24 4.33 -17.01
C GLN A 65 -4.15 4.65 -18.04
N TYR A 66 -3.31 5.64 -17.76
CA TYR A 66 -2.26 6.09 -18.68
C TYR A 66 -0.87 5.78 -18.12
N PHE A 67 0.04 5.39 -19.02
CA PHE A 67 1.43 5.06 -18.71
C PHE A 67 2.36 5.74 -19.72
N CYS A 68 3.56 6.12 -19.29
CA CYS A 68 4.59 6.65 -20.18
C CYS A 68 5.13 5.55 -21.10
N GLY A 69 5.21 5.81 -22.40
CA GLY A 69 5.74 4.86 -23.38
C GLY A 69 7.26 4.61 -23.27
N GLU A 70 8.01 5.56 -22.70
CA GLU A 70 9.47 5.45 -22.56
C GLU A 70 9.88 4.76 -21.26
N CYS A 71 9.33 5.20 -20.12
CA CYS A 71 9.74 4.71 -18.80
C CYS A 71 8.71 3.79 -18.12
N GLY A 72 7.54 3.55 -18.73
CA GLY A 72 6.49 2.67 -18.21
C GLY A 72 5.76 3.18 -16.96
N ARG A 73 6.16 4.34 -16.42
CA ARG A 73 5.58 4.93 -15.19
C ARG A 73 4.13 5.37 -15.40
N PRO A 74 3.27 5.26 -14.37
CA PRO A 74 1.89 5.70 -14.45
C PRO A 74 1.82 7.23 -14.50
N VAL A 75 0.90 7.76 -15.30
CA VAL A 75 0.63 9.19 -15.34
C VAL A 75 -0.15 9.57 -14.09
N ILE A 76 0.38 10.53 -13.33
CA ILE A 76 -0.26 11.03 -12.11
C ILE A 76 -0.92 12.39 -12.38
N ARG A 77 -2.11 12.59 -11.82
CA ARG A 77 -2.75 13.91 -11.81
C ARG A 77 -1.93 14.86 -10.95
N ARG A 78 -1.38 15.92 -11.55
CA ARG A 78 -0.67 16.98 -10.84
C ARG A 78 -1.60 18.14 -10.51
N ARG A 79 -1.54 18.63 -9.27
CA ARG A 79 -2.18 19.89 -8.86
C ARG A 79 -1.11 20.95 -8.69
N MET A 80 -1.08 21.92 -9.61
CA MET A 80 -0.07 23.01 -9.68
C MET A 80 -0.14 24.02 -8.52
N THR A 81 -1.09 23.86 -7.58
CA THR A 81 -1.24 24.71 -6.40
C THR A 81 -0.58 24.12 -5.14
N SER A 82 0.10 22.98 -5.24
CA SER A 82 0.71 22.33 -4.08
C SER A 82 1.98 23.06 -3.66
N SER A 83 2.04 23.51 -2.41
CA SER A 83 3.23 24.10 -1.81
C SER A 83 3.67 23.29 -0.58
N ARG A 84 4.97 23.23 -0.33
CA ARG A 84 5.54 22.69 0.91
C ARG A 84 6.39 23.79 1.52
N LYS A 85 6.07 24.19 2.75
CA LYS A 85 6.71 25.35 3.41
C LYS A 85 6.67 26.65 2.58
N GLY A 86 5.58 26.88 1.84
CA GLY A 86 5.43 28.08 1.00
C GLY A 86 6.09 28.01 -0.37
N GLU A 87 6.99 27.04 -0.59
CA GLU A 87 7.62 26.82 -1.89
C GLU A 87 6.77 25.87 -2.75
N LYS A 88 6.54 26.26 -4.01
CA LYS A 88 5.96 25.35 -5.00
C LYS A 88 7.02 24.31 -5.34
N TYR A 89 6.73 23.04 -5.09
CA TYR A 89 7.62 21.95 -5.50
C TYR A 89 7.00 21.18 -6.66
N TYR A 90 7.81 20.90 -7.66
CA TYR A 90 7.42 20.11 -8.82
C TYR A 90 7.96 18.70 -8.63
N ILE A 91 7.09 17.72 -8.40
CA ILE A 91 7.48 16.31 -8.52
C ILE A 91 7.44 16.01 -10.03
N SER A 92 8.54 16.25 -10.73
CA SER A 92 8.75 15.78 -12.09
C SER A 92 8.88 14.25 -12.10
N ALA A 93 8.45 13.66 -13.22
CA ALA A 93 8.49 12.22 -13.44
C ALA A 93 9.93 11.78 -13.70
#